data_AF-A0A538IZI7-F1
#
_entry.id   AF-A0A538IZI7-F1
#
_cell.length_a   1.000
_cell.length_b   1.000
_cell.length_c   1.000
_cell.angle_alpha   90.00
_cell.angle_beta   90.00
_cell.angle_gamma   90.00
#
_symmetry.space_group_name_H-M   'P 1'
#
loop_
_entity.id
_entity.type
_entity.pdbx_description
1 polymer ?
#
loop_
_entity_poly.entity_id
_entity_poly.type
_entity_poly.pdbx_seq_one_letter_code
_entity_poly.pdbx_strand_id
1 'polypeptide(L)'
;MLSRLAHKIFGGGHGGFVYYQLGGGDTAMLDVGAAPGTDVYAPVDGTIVGISDYVLDGRAYGSRIDIQPSAAPSLVVSLTHLTPDPALTVGSTIAASGTKVGRVVDLSGVEKQALAKYTQDAGNHVSIELRPAATLTLP
;
A
#
# COMPACT_ATOMS: atom_id res chain seq x y z
N MET A 1 0.05 39.56 15.22
CA MET A 1 0.78 39.04 14.03
C MET A 1 1.85 37.98 14.37
N LEU A 2 1.80 37.33 15.55
CA LEU A 2 2.75 36.27 15.93
C LEU A 2 2.16 34.84 15.86
N SER A 3 0.85 34.69 15.67
CA SER A 3 0.18 33.37 15.69
C SER A 3 0.28 32.58 14.37
N ARG A 4 0.75 33.20 13.27
CA ARG A 4 0.86 32.54 11.95
C ARG A 4 2.19 31.82 11.73
N LEU A 5 3.18 32.00 12.61
CA LEU A 5 4.50 31.37 12.44
C LEU A 5 4.61 30.01 13.17
N ALA A 6 3.82 29.79 14.23
CA ALA A 6 3.84 28.53 15.00
C ALA A 6 3.19 27.35 14.24
N HIS A 7 2.16 27.61 13.42
CA HIS A 7 1.47 26.59 12.62
C HIS A 7 2.32 25.97 11.49
N LYS A 8 3.50 26.54 11.20
CA LYS A 8 4.41 26.02 10.17
C LYS A 8 5.45 25.03 10.73
N ILE A 9 5.61 24.93 12.06
CA ILE A 9 6.66 24.11 12.68
C ILE A 9 6.07 22.97 13.52
N PHE A 10 4.86 23.12 14.06
CA PHE A 10 4.14 22.03 14.70
C PHE A 10 2.85 21.80 13.93
N GLY A 11 2.77 20.67 13.23
CA GLY A 11 1.55 20.21 12.56
C GLY A 11 0.40 20.19 13.55
N GLY A 12 -0.37 21.27 13.53
CA GLY A 12 -1.56 21.45 14.36
C GLY A 12 -2.64 20.52 13.84
N GLY A 13 -3.07 19.59 14.71
CA GLY A 13 -4.13 18.64 14.43
C GLY A 13 -5.44 19.32 14.01
N HIS A 14 -6.26 18.52 13.32
CA HIS A 14 -7.58 18.83 12.75
C HIS A 14 -7.62 19.16 11.24
N GLY A 15 -6.75 18.54 10.44
CA GLY A 15 -7.12 18.20 9.07
C GLY A 15 -7.84 16.86 9.08
N GLY A 16 -9.13 16.82 8.73
CA GLY A 16 -9.77 15.54 8.39
C GLY A 16 -8.94 14.84 7.32
N PHE A 17 -8.88 13.50 7.33
CA PHE A 17 -8.15 12.76 6.30
C PHE A 17 -8.62 13.24 4.91
N VAL A 18 -7.73 13.91 4.18
CA VAL A 18 -8.03 14.40 2.85
C VAL A 18 -7.69 13.27 1.89
N TYR A 19 -8.71 12.57 1.43
CA TYR A 19 -8.57 11.61 0.34
C TYR A 19 -8.75 12.34 -0.99
N TYR A 20 -7.86 12.06 -1.94
CA TYR A 20 -7.99 12.53 -3.31
C TYR A 20 -8.38 11.36 -4.19
N GLN A 21 -9.44 11.52 -4.99
CA GLN A 21 -9.69 10.58 -6.06
C GLN A 21 -8.64 10.83 -7.15
N LEU A 22 -7.71 9.89 -7.29
CA LEU A 22 -6.85 9.80 -8.45
C LEU A 22 -7.78 9.40 -9.61
N GLY A 23 -7.85 10.23 -10.67
CA GLY A 23 -8.89 10.10 -11.71
C GLY A 23 -9.04 8.68 -12.28
N GLY A 24 -10.21 8.33 -12.83
CA GLY A 24 -10.46 6.96 -13.32
C GLY A 24 -11.84 6.38 -13.00
N GLY A 25 -12.75 7.15 -12.40
CA GLY A 25 -14.14 6.76 -12.18
C GLY A 25 -14.36 5.80 -11.01
N ASP A 26 -13.59 4.71 -10.93
CA ASP A 26 -13.67 3.71 -9.86
C ASP A 26 -12.69 3.97 -8.70
N THR A 27 -13.10 3.60 -7.48
CA THR A 27 -12.30 3.70 -6.24
C THR A 27 -11.91 2.31 -5.72
N ALA A 28 -11.57 1.39 -6.62
CA ALA A 28 -11.20 0.02 -6.26
C ALA A 28 -9.86 -0.09 -5.50
N MET A 29 -9.12 1.02 -5.44
CA MET A 29 -7.73 1.06 -5.02
C MET A 29 -7.47 2.32 -4.18
N LEU A 30 -6.69 2.15 -3.12
CA LEU A 30 -6.22 3.21 -2.25
C LEU A 30 -4.70 3.29 -2.33
N ASP A 31 -4.19 4.44 -2.73
CA ASP A 31 -2.76 4.71 -2.72
C ASP A 31 -2.38 5.57 -1.52
N VAL A 32 -1.39 5.12 -0.77
CA VAL A 32 -0.86 5.80 0.42
C VAL A 32 0.58 6.21 0.15
N GLY A 33 0.78 7.52 -0.07
CA GLY A 33 2.09 8.10 -0.36
C GLY A 33 3.08 7.92 0.79
N ALA A 34 4.31 7.53 0.45
CA ALA A 34 5.40 7.37 1.40
C ALA A 34 6.76 7.40 0.68
N ALA A 35 7.80 7.85 1.38
CA ALA A 35 9.15 7.85 0.83
C ALA A 35 9.63 6.40 0.53
N PRO A 36 10.45 6.17 -0.51
CA PRO A 36 11.08 4.88 -0.73
C PRO A 36 11.82 4.35 0.50
N GLY A 37 11.73 3.04 0.73
CA GLY A 37 12.29 2.39 1.91
C GLY A 37 11.44 2.49 3.17
N THR A 38 10.33 3.25 3.15
CA THR A 38 9.38 3.31 4.28
C THR A 38 8.81 1.93 4.58
N ASP A 39 8.85 1.51 5.84
CA ASP A 39 8.27 0.24 6.28
C ASP A 39 6.74 0.30 6.19
N VAL A 40 6.15 -0.74 5.60
CA VAL A 40 4.70 -0.93 5.50
C VAL A 40 4.31 -2.09 6.41
N TYR A 41 3.24 -1.91 7.17
CA TYR A 41 2.70 -2.89 8.10
C TYR A 41 1.38 -3.46 7.61
N ALA A 42 1.04 -4.66 8.06
CA ALA A 42 -0.19 -5.35 7.70
C ALA A 42 -1.41 -4.46 8.05
N PRO A 43 -2.31 -4.18 7.10
CA PRO A 43 -3.50 -3.36 7.37
C PRO A 43 -4.58 -4.14 8.14
N VAL A 44 -4.51 -5.47 8.13
CA VAL A 44 -5.48 -6.39 8.74
C VAL A 44 -4.78 -7.62 9.30
N ASP A 45 -5.41 -8.26 10.28
CA ASP A 45 -5.03 -9.61 10.71
C ASP A 45 -5.37 -10.60 9.59
N GLY A 46 -4.50 -11.57 9.36
CA GLY A 46 -4.74 -12.52 8.28
C GLY A 46 -3.62 -13.51 8.03
N THR A 47 -3.70 -14.11 6.85
CA THR A 47 -2.70 -15.04 6.33
C THR A 47 -2.19 -14.53 5.00
N ILE A 48 -0.87 -14.58 4.79
CA ILE A 48 -0.27 -14.34 3.47
C ILE A 48 -0.69 -15.48 2.53
N VAL A 49 -1.45 -15.17 1.48
CA VAL A 49 -1.91 -16.14 0.48
C VAL A 49 -1.16 -16.06 -0.84
N GLY A 50 -0.38 -14.99 -1.05
CA GLY A 50 0.44 -14.82 -2.24
C GLY A 50 1.54 -13.79 -2.05
N ILE A 51 2.70 -14.08 -2.61
CA ILE A 51 3.78 -13.10 -2.84
C ILE A 51 4.24 -13.34 -4.28
N SER A 52 4.07 -12.34 -5.13
CA SER A 52 4.42 -12.42 -6.55
C SER A 52 5.09 -11.14 -7.02
N ASP A 53 5.82 -11.19 -8.13
CA ASP A 53 6.46 -10.00 -8.69
C ASP A 53 5.43 -8.95 -9.10
N TYR A 54 5.75 -7.68 -8.85
CA TYR A 54 5.09 -6.54 -9.45
C TYR A 54 5.86 -6.16 -10.71
N VAL A 55 5.25 -6.40 -11.86
CA VAL A 55 5.88 -6.30 -13.18
C VAL A 55 5.33 -5.08 -13.92
N LEU A 56 6.24 -4.22 -14.38
CA LEU A 56 5.96 -3.14 -15.31
C LEU A 56 6.77 -3.37 -16.59
N ASP A 57 6.13 -3.29 -17.75
CA ASP A 57 6.77 -3.49 -19.06
C ASP A 57 7.65 -4.74 -19.15
N GLY A 58 7.19 -5.85 -18.55
CA GLY A 58 7.89 -7.14 -18.56
C GLY A 58 9.07 -7.25 -17.59
N ARG A 59 9.33 -6.24 -16.76
CA ARG A 59 10.39 -6.26 -15.73
C ARG A 59 9.81 -6.16 -14.32
N ALA A 60 10.33 -6.98 -13.42
CA ALA A 60 9.98 -6.93 -12.00
C ALA A 60 10.64 -5.72 -11.32
N TYR A 61 9.85 -4.95 -10.59
CA TYR A 61 10.32 -3.79 -9.82
C TYR A 61 10.03 -3.90 -8.32
N GLY A 62 9.20 -4.85 -7.92
CA GLY A 62 8.87 -5.12 -6.53
C GLY A 62 7.97 -6.34 -6.45
N SER A 63 7.05 -6.36 -5.50
CA SER A 63 6.12 -7.46 -5.30
C SER A 63 4.71 -6.97 -5.00
N ARG A 64 3.75 -7.82 -5.35
CA ARG A 64 2.40 -7.87 -4.82
C ARG A 64 2.38 -8.85 -3.64
N ILE A 65 1.83 -8.41 -2.52
CA ILE A 65 1.60 -9.24 -1.33
C ILE A 65 0.09 -9.34 -1.13
N ASP A 66 -0.43 -10.56 -1.13
CA ASP A 66 -1.84 -10.85 -0.95
C ASP A 66 -2.10 -11.42 0.44
N ILE A 67 -3.04 -10.79 1.15
CA ILE A 67 -3.46 -11.15 2.50
C ILE A 67 -4.92 -11.59 2.43
N GLN A 68 -5.23 -12.77 2.93
CA GLN A 68 -6.60 -13.15 3.24
C GLN A 68 -6.93 -12.72 4.67
N PRO A 69 -7.87 -11.77 4.87
CA PRO A 69 -8.20 -11.28 6.19
C PRO A 69 -8.90 -12.37 7.03
N SER A 70 -8.52 -12.50 8.30
CA SER A 70 -9.15 -13.50 9.21
C SER A 70 -10.63 -13.23 9.44
N ALA A 71 -11.04 -11.95 9.50
CA ALA A 71 -12.43 -11.55 9.72
C ALA A 71 -13.30 -11.58 8.44
N ALA A 72 -12.69 -11.68 7.26
CA ALA A 72 -13.38 -11.64 5.98
C ALA A 72 -12.66 -12.52 4.93
N PRO A 73 -12.70 -13.86 5.08
CA PRO A 73 -11.93 -14.77 4.24
C PRO A 73 -12.42 -14.84 2.79
N SER A 74 -13.61 -14.31 2.49
CA SER A 74 -14.11 -14.15 1.12
C SER A 74 -13.43 -13.01 0.36
N LEU A 75 -12.52 -12.28 0.99
CA LEU A 75 -11.78 -11.17 0.39
C LEU A 75 -10.27 -11.47 0.36
N VAL A 76 -9.57 -10.76 -0.52
CA VAL A 76 -8.11 -10.64 -0.53
C VAL A 76 -7.78 -9.16 -0.52
N VAL A 77 -6.89 -8.76 0.39
CA VAL A 77 -6.26 -7.44 0.43
C VAL A 77 -4.90 -7.57 -0.22
N SER A 78 -4.68 -6.80 -1.28
CA SER A 78 -3.45 -6.84 -2.06
C SER A 78 -2.67 -5.55 -1.89
N LEU A 79 -1.39 -5.67 -1.58
CA LEU A 79 -0.46 -4.55 -1.44
C LEU A 79 0.60 -4.64 -2.54
N THR A 80 0.77 -3.59 -3.33
CA THR A 80 1.79 -3.54 -4.40
C THR A 80 2.82 -2.44 -4.17
N HIS A 81 3.85 -2.41 -5.03
CA HIS A 81 5.02 -1.51 -4.94
C HIS A 81 5.88 -1.73 -3.70
N LEU A 82 5.97 -2.98 -3.24
CA LEU A 82 6.74 -3.33 -2.05
C LEU A 82 7.94 -4.22 -2.38
N THR A 83 9.04 -4.00 -1.68
CA THR A 83 10.02 -5.07 -1.43
C THR A 83 9.51 -5.87 -0.23
N PRO A 84 9.19 -7.17 -0.36
CA PRO A 84 8.66 -7.97 0.74
C PRO A 84 9.63 -8.04 1.91
N ASP A 85 9.08 -8.12 3.13
CA ASP A 85 9.89 -8.48 4.28
C ASP A 85 10.38 -9.94 4.13
N PRO A 86 11.69 -10.21 4.23
CA PRO A 86 12.24 -11.54 3.97
C PRO A 86 11.79 -12.58 5.00
N ALA A 87 11.22 -12.17 6.13
CA ALA A 87 10.63 -13.10 7.10
C ALA A 87 9.26 -13.66 6.65
N LEU A 88 8.63 -13.07 5.64
CA LEU A 88 7.33 -13.51 5.15
C LEU A 88 7.42 -14.64 4.14
N THR A 89 6.53 -15.61 4.30
CA THR A 89 6.26 -16.67 3.33
C THR A 89 4.76 -16.83 3.15
N VAL A 90 4.34 -17.44 2.03
CA VAL A 90 2.95 -17.87 1.85
C VAL A 90 2.59 -18.84 2.98
N GLY A 91 1.45 -18.59 3.63
CA GLY A 91 0.98 -19.28 4.83
C GLY A 91 1.33 -18.58 6.15
N SER A 92 2.15 -17.52 6.13
CA SER A 92 2.47 -16.75 7.35
C SER A 92 1.21 -16.09 7.93
N THR A 93 0.98 -16.26 9.23
CA THR A 93 -0.04 -15.50 9.98
C THR A 93 0.53 -14.13 10.37
N ILE A 94 -0.24 -13.09 10.17
CA ILE A 94 0.17 -11.69 10.40
C ILE A 94 -0.83 -10.97 11.28
N ALA A 95 -0.34 -9.98 12.04
CA ALA A 95 -1.13 -9.13 12.90
C ALA A 95 -1.18 -7.70 12.34
N ALA A 96 -2.38 -7.11 12.32
CA ALA A 96 -2.62 -5.74 11.91
C ALA A 96 -1.72 -4.77 12.68
N SER A 97 -1.09 -3.84 11.97
CA SER A 97 -0.14 -2.84 12.51
C SER A 97 1.10 -3.39 13.23
N GLY A 98 1.19 -4.71 13.49
CA GLY A 98 2.29 -5.34 14.21
C GLY A 98 3.28 -6.06 13.30
N THR A 99 2.79 -6.67 12.22
CA THR A 99 3.65 -7.37 11.26
C THR A 99 4.05 -6.43 10.13
N LYS A 100 5.36 -6.22 9.99
CA LYS A 100 5.91 -5.55 8.81
C LYS A 100 5.74 -6.46 7.59
N VAL A 101 5.17 -5.93 6.52
CA VAL A 101 4.94 -6.66 5.27
C VAL A 101 6.00 -6.37 4.22
N GLY A 102 6.62 -5.20 4.27
CA GLY A 102 7.66 -4.85 3.31
C GLY A 102 8.07 -3.39 3.41
N ARG A 103 8.68 -2.90 2.34
CA ARG A 103 9.12 -1.52 2.17
C ARG A 103 8.70 -0.95 0.84
N VAL A 104 8.33 0.32 0.80
CA VAL A 104 7.98 1.04 -0.44
C VAL A 104 9.18 1.03 -1.41
N VAL A 105 8.93 0.65 -2.66
CA VAL A 105 9.89 0.69 -3.76
C VAL A 105 9.99 2.09 -4.34
N ASP A 106 11.17 2.48 -4.82
CA ASP A 106 11.32 3.67 -5.65
C ASP A 106 11.00 3.34 -7.11
N LEU A 107 9.85 3.81 -7.60
CA LEU A 107 9.41 3.67 -8.99
C LEU A 107 9.53 4.98 -9.78
N SER A 108 10.08 6.03 -9.18
CA SER A 108 10.12 7.37 -9.78
C SER A 108 10.93 7.46 -11.09
N GLY A 109 11.91 6.57 -11.27
CA GLY A 109 12.69 6.44 -12.50
C GLY A 109 12.04 5.57 -13.58
N VAL A 110 10.90 4.95 -13.28
CA VAL A 110 10.22 3.96 -14.14
C VAL A 110 8.89 4.53 -14.64
N GLU A 111 8.10 5.15 -13.75
CA GLU A 111 6.78 5.67 -14.06
C GLU A 111 6.52 6.99 -13.34
N LYS A 112 5.83 7.91 -14.02
CA LYS A 112 5.31 9.13 -13.39
C LYS A 112 4.06 8.82 -12.57
N GLN A 113 4.26 8.69 -11.26
CA GLN A 113 3.21 8.35 -10.30
C GLN A 113 2.07 9.39 -10.29
N ALA A 114 0.82 8.93 -10.22
CA ALA A 114 -0.34 9.81 -10.16
C ALA A 114 -0.33 10.72 -8.91
N LEU A 115 0.18 10.20 -7.79
CA LEU A 115 0.28 10.91 -6.52
C LEU A 115 1.23 12.10 -6.57
N ALA A 116 2.20 12.11 -7.49
CA ALA A 116 3.15 13.23 -7.66
C ALA A 116 2.46 14.56 -8.00
N LYS A 117 1.19 14.53 -8.43
CA LYS A 117 0.36 15.73 -8.64
C LYS A 117 -0.15 16.35 -7.33
N TYR A 118 -0.15 15.57 -6.26
CA TYR A 118 -0.73 15.89 -4.96
C TYR A 118 0.30 15.89 -3.83
N THR A 119 1.46 15.26 -4.02
CA THR A 119 2.59 15.29 -3.11
C THR A 119 3.66 16.30 -3.57
N GLN A 120 4.58 16.67 -2.67
CA GLN A 120 5.72 17.54 -2.99
C GLN A 120 6.96 16.72 -3.40
N ASP A 121 6.78 15.46 -3.80
CA ASP A 121 7.82 14.50 -4.14
C ASP A 121 7.44 13.70 -5.40
N ALA A 122 8.15 12.60 -5.66
CA ALA A 122 7.93 11.76 -6.84
C ALA A 122 6.67 10.87 -6.78
N GLY A 123 5.90 10.90 -5.68
CA GLY A 123 4.63 10.18 -5.54
C GLY A 123 4.77 8.67 -5.34
N ASN A 124 5.92 8.19 -4.88
CA ASN A 124 6.07 6.79 -4.46
C ASN A 124 5.08 6.47 -3.34
N HIS A 125 4.54 5.26 -3.34
CA HIS A 125 3.42 4.89 -2.49
C HIS A 125 3.36 3.38 -2.29
N VAL A 126 2.50 2.97 -1.35
CA VAL A 126 1.90 1.63 -1.35
C VAL A 126 0.50 1.72 -1.91
N SER A 127 0.18 0.77 -2.76
CA SER A 127 -1.12 0.61 -3.37
C SER A 127 -1.88 -0.52 -2.71
N ILE A 128 -3.12 -0.28 -2.28
CA ILE A 128 -3.96 -1.23 -1.55
C ILE A 128 -5.23 -1.47 -2.36
N GLU A 129 -5.48 -2.73 -2.72
CA GLU A 129 -6.66 -3.17 -3.47
C GLU A 129 -7.42 -4.22 -2.66
N LEU A 130 -8.75 -4.13 -2.64
CA LEU A 130 -9.62 -5.19 -2.12
C LEU A 130 -10.29 -5.91 -3.28
N ARG A 131 -10.19 -7.23 -3.31
CA ARG A 131 -10.84 -8.08 -4.31
C ARG A 131 -11.54 -9.28 -3.68
N PRO A 132 -12.60 -9.82 -4.30
CA PRO A 132 -13.13 -11.13 -3.91
C PRO A 132 -12.02 -12.19 -3.97
N ALA A 133 -11.98 -13.07 -2.98
CA ALA A 133 -11.14 -14.25 -3.04
C ALA A 133 -11.63 -15.16 -4.17
N ALA A 134 -10.71 -15.72 -4.96
CA ALA A 134 -11.08 -16.70 -5.96
C ALA A 134 -11.69 -17.93 -5.28
N THR A 135 -12.95 -18.24 -5.60
CA THR A 135 -13.57 -19.49 -5.15
C THR A 135 -12.91 -20.64 -5.89
N LEU A 136 -12.15 -21.48 -5.19
CA LEU A 136 -11.71 -22.76 -5.71
C LEU A 136 -12.96 -23.65 -5.87
N THR A 137 -13.53 -23.71 -7.08
CA THR A 137 -14.42 -24.79 -7.46
C THR A 137 -13.56 -26.01 -7.75
N LEU A 138 -13.45 -26.91 -6.77
CA LEU A 138 -12.89 -28.24 -6.99
C LEU A 138 -13.89 -29.06 -7.84
N PRO A 139 -13.43 -29.75 -8.91
CA PRO A 139 -14.26 -30.62 -9.73
C PRO A 139 -14.76 -31.86 -8.96
#